data_AF-A0AAW1AXI6-F1
#
_entry.id   AF-A0AAW1AXI6-F1
#
_cell.length_a   1.000
_cell.length_b   1.000
_cell.length_c   1.000
_cell.angle_alpha   90.00
_cell.angle_beta   90.00
_cell.angle_gamma   90.00
#
_symmetry.space_group_name_H-M   'P 1'
#
loop_
_entity.id
_entity.type
_entity.pdbx_description
1 polymer ?
#
loop_
_entity_poly.entity_id
_entity_poly.type
_entity_poly.pdbx_seq_one_letter_code
_entity_poly.pdbx_strand_id
1 'polypeptide(L)'
;KDKSLTTTIRGCQDDKLKTNLCKQGFVFMSSEQDFYLGSNITCCKDNLCNQNLITNLSKTIPSGNLVCPSCFALDKKECDGKQMKCNNLQKKCFNITGTITQGAAKAKDFIARGCAIENDIFKKDTPLVFKDTTYKLVDVQFENAQNGASQISSRLTFAILLPSVLWFLLERSL
;
A
#
# COMPACT_ATOMS: atom_id res chain seq x y z
N LYS A 1 -0.93 23.78 -1.89
CA LYS A 1 -2.30 23.33 -1.54
C LYS A 1 -2.52 22.02 -2.25
N ASP A 2 -2.46 20.89 -1.55
CA ASP A 2 -2.72 19.57 -2.17
C ASP A 2 -4.15 19.53 -2.69
N LYS A 3 -4.27 19.51 -4.01
CA LYS A 3 -5.56 19.43 -4.69
C LYS A 3 -5.97 17.96 -4.70
N SER A 4 -6.85 17.57 -3.78
CA SER A 4 -7.51 16.27 -3.83
C SER A 4 -8.12 16.07 -5.22
N LEU A 5 -7.67 15.05 -5.92
CA LEU A 5 -8.04 14.78 -7.28
C LEU A 5 -9.14 13.72 -7.29
N THR A 6 -10.38 14.16 -7.42
CA THR A 6 -11.55 13.27 -7.46
C THR A 6 -12.01 13.11 -8.89
N THR A 7 -12.21 11.87 -9.33
CA THR A 7 -12.86 11.55 -10.60
C THR A 7 -13.98 10.54 -10.36
N THR A 8 -15.01 10.57 -11.20
CA THR A 8 -16.08 9.57 -11.23
C THR A 8 -16.10 8.96 -12.63
N ILE A 9 -15.98 7.64 -12.70
CA ILE A 9 -16.03 6.89 -13.95
C ILE A 9 -17.29 6.03 -13.92
N ARG A 10 -18.02 6.01 -15.03
CA ARG A 10 -19.22 5.18 -15.21
C ARG A 10 -19.04 4.34 -16.47
N GLY A 11 -19.44 3.09 -16.42
CA GLY A 11 -19.32 2.17 -17.54
C GLY A 11 -20.00 0.84 -17.26
N CYS A 12 -19.85 -0.07 -18.21
CA CYS A 12 -20.27 -1.47 -18.08
C CYS A 12 -19.04 -2.31 -17.75
N GLN A 13 -19.22 -3.35 -16.95
CA GLN A 13 -18.19 -4.35 -16.69
C GLN A 13 -18.78 -5.73 -16.91
N ASP A 14 -18.06 -6.57 -17.64
CA ASP A 14 -18.40 -8.00 -17.77
C ASP A 14 -18.20 -8.70 -16.40
N ASP A 15 -19.22 -9.44 -15.97
CA ASP A 15 -19.23 -10.13 -14.68
C ASP A 15 -18.42 -11.45 -14.68
N LYS A 16 -18.04 -11.92 -15.86
CA LYS A 16 -17.24 -13.14 -16.09
C LYS A 16 -15.74 -12.89 -16.07
N LEU A 17 -15.29 -11.64 -16.05
CA LEU A 17 -13.87 -11.32 -15.93
C LEU A 17 -13.33 -11.73 -14.56
N LYS A 18 -12.11 -12.31 -14.57
CA LYS A 18 -11.41 -12.76 -13.35
C LYS A 18 -11.28 -11.64 -12.32
N THR A 19 -10.91 -10.45 -12.76
CA THR A 19 -10.91 -9.24 -11.93
C THR A 19 -12.28 -8.58 -12.10
N ASN A 20 -13.14 -8.79 -11.09
CA ASN A 20 -14.48 -8.22 -11.06
C ASN A 20 -14.52 -7.09 -10.03
N LEU A 21 -14.50 -5.83 -10.51
CA LEU A 21 -14.43 -4.66 -9.64
C LEU A 21 -15.69 -4.51 -8.78
N CYS A 22 -16.84 -4.97 -9.27
CA CYS A 22 -18.09 -5.04 -8.51
C CYS A 22 -18.03 -6.01 -7.32
N LYS A 23 -17.17 -7.02 -7.36
CA LYS A 23 -16.95 -7.97 -6.26
C LYS A 23 -15.80 -7.55 -5.33
N GLN A 24 -14.82 -6.83 -5.86
CA GLN A 24 -13.67 -6.36 -5.08
C GLN A 24 -13.95 -5.10 -4.27
N GLY A 25 -14.95 -4.31 -4.66
CA GLY A 25 -15.37 -3.13 -3.93
C GLY A 25 -14.43 -1.94 -4.11
N PHE A 26 -14.03 -1.32 -3.00
CA PHE A 26 -13.29 -0.06 -2.96
C PHE A 26 -11.78 -0.34 -2.93
N VAL A 27 -10.93 0.41 -3.64
CA VAL A 27 -9.46 0.32 -3.47
C VAL A 27 -9.04 1.31 -2.41
N PHE A 28 -8.12 0.91 -1.54
CA PHE A 28 -7.59 1.81 -0.53
C PHE A 28 -6.11 1.59 -0.28
N MET A 29 -5.29 2.58 -0.65
CA MET A 29 -3.85 2.62 -0.43
C MET A 29 -3.43 3.98 0.10
N SER A 30 -2.49 3.99 1.03
CA SER A 30 -1.94 5.24 1.55
C SER A 30 -0.47 5.09 1.89
N SER A 31 0.31 6.10 1.56
CA SER A 31 1.64 6.36 2.11
C SER A 31 1.58 7.68 2.86
N GLU A 32 1.74 7.63 4.18
CA GLU A 32 1.63 8.70 5.18
C GLU A 32 1.28 10.10 4.60
N GLN A 33 2.30 10.90 4.25
CA GLN A 33 2.15 12.25 3.72
C GLN A 33 2.35 12.33 2.20
N ASP A 34 2.65 11.20 1.55
CA ASP A 34 3.03 11.19 0.14
C ASP A 34 1.81 11.07 -0.77
N PHE A 35 0.93 10.10 -0.50
CA PHE A 35 -0.26 9.91 -1.31
C PHE A 35 -1.36 9.11 -0.60
N TYR A 36 -2.57 9.35 -1.09
CA TYR A 36 -3.77 8.62 -0.70
C TYR A 36 -4.54 8.27 -1.96
N LEU A 37 -4.68 6.98 -2.22
CA LEU A 37 -5.49 6.44 -3.30
C LEU A 37 -6.68 5.72 -2.69
N GLY A 38 -7.86 6.30 -2.87
CA GLY A 38 -9.11 5.66 -2.55
C GLY A 38 -10.02 5.64 -3.77
N SER A 39 -10.58 4.48 -4.10
CA SER A 39 -11.71 4.36 -5.02
C SER A 39 -12.84 3.67 -4.28
N ASN A 40 -14.09 4.01 -4.58
CA ASN A 40 -15.24 3.23 -4.16
C ASN A 40 -16.04 2.90 -5.43
N ILE A 41 -16.68 1.74 -5.46
CA ILE A 41 -17.32 1.18 -6.65
C ILE A 41 -18.73 0.78 -6.27
N THR A 42 -19.70 1.22 -7.07
CA THR A 42 -21.10 0.83 -6.94
C THR A 42 -21.53 0.23 -8.27
N CYS A 43 -22.07 -0.98 -8.22
CA CYS A 43 -22.51 -1.71 -9.41
C CYS A 43 -24.00 -2.02 -9.36
N CYS A 44 -24.60 -2.08 -10.53
CA CYS A 44 -26.01 -2.41 -10.75
C CYS A 44 -26.12 -3.20 -12.07
N LYS A 45 -27.24 -3.91 -12.27
CA LYS A 45 -27.37 -4.90 -13.35
C LYS A 45 -28.24 -4.44 -14.51
N ASP A 46 -29.18 -3.52 -14.27
CA ASP A 46 -30.17 -3.13 -15.27
C ASP A 46 -29.62 -2.07 -16.23
N ASN A 47 -30.21 -1.97 -17.42
CA ASN A 47 -29.82 -0.92 -18.36
C ASN A 47 -29.98 0.47 -17.73
N LEU A 48 -28.96 1.32 -17.90
CA LEU A 48 -28.93 2.69 -17.39
C LEU A 48 -29.08 2.83 -15.85
N CYS A 49 -28.99 1.75 -15.09
CA CYS A 49 -29.10 1.77 -13.64
C CYS A 49 -28.03 2.64 -12.96
N ASN A 50 -26.90 2.87 -13.65
CA ASN A 50 -25.79 3.67 -13.16
C ASN A 50 -25.95 5.17 -13.40
N GLN A 51 -27.11 5.68 -13.84
CA GLN A 51 -27.35 7.12 -14.07
C GLN A 51 -27.43 7.93 -12.77
N ASN A 52 -28.01 7.38 -11.70
CA ASN A 52 -28.24 8.10 -10.44
C ASN A 52 -27.43 7.54 -9.26
N LEU A 53 -26.46 6.66 -9.52
CA LEU A 53 -25.60 6.16 -8.47
C LEU A 53 -24.66 7.26 -7.97
N ILE A 54 -24.62 7.39 -6.64
CA ILE A 54 -23.67 8.25 -5.92
C ILE A 54 -22.73 7.33 -5.17
N THR A 55 -21.44 7.49 -5.42
CA THR A 55 -20.41 6.71 -4.75
C THR A 55 -19.60 7.64 -3.86
N ASN A 56 -19.78 7.48 -2.55
CA ASN A 56 -19.08 8.32 -1.56
C ASN A 56 -17.76 7.67 -1.15
N LEU A 57 -16.70 8.45 -1.14
CA LEU A 57 -15.40 8.04 -0.62
C LEU A 57 -15.22 8.66 0.77
N SER A 58 -15.49 7.91 1.85
CA SER A 58 -15.16 8.39 3.19
C SER A 58 -13.66 8.38 3.37
N LYS A 59 -13.07 9.54 3.63
CA LYS A 59 -11.66 9.65 4.03
C LYS A 59 -11.45 9.31 5.50
N THR A 60 -12.51 9.39 6.30
CA THR A 60 -12.48 9.20 7.74
C THR A 60 -12.64 7.72 8.04
N ILE A 61 -11.52 7.05 8.30
CA ILE A 61 -11.49 5.64 8.70
C ILE A 61 -10.74 5.57 10.03
N PRO A 62 -11.27 4.88 11.06
CA PRO A 62 -10.63 4.77 12.36
C PRO A 62 -9.20 4.23 12.26
N SER A 63 -8.29 4.81 13.03
CA SER A 63 -6.92 4.33 13.19
C SER A 63 -6.93 2.88 13.66
N GLY A 64 -6.14 2.02 13.01
CA GLY A 64 -5.89 0.66 13.44
C GLY A 64 -4.60 0.56 14.27
N ASN A 65 -4.33 -0.66 14.74
CA ASN A 65 -3.12 -0.99 15.52
C ASN A 65 -2.01 -1.62 14.64
N LEU A 66 -2.32 -1.91 13.38
CA LEU A 66 -1.38 -2.47 12.43
C LEU A 66 -0.50 -1.36 11.85
N VAL A 67 0.73 -1.70 11.49
CA VAL A 67 1.72 -0.80 10.91
C VAL A 67 2.35 -1.38 9.65
N CYS A 68 2.73 -0.49 8.73
CA CYS A 68 3.50 -0.80 7.54
C CYS A 68 4.62 0.22 7.33
N PRO A 69 5.73 -0.15 6.66
CA PRO A 69 6.64 0.83 6.08
C PRO A 69 5.90 1.70 5.06
N SER A 70 6.20 3.00 5.07
CA SER A 70 5.57 4.01 4.23
C SER A 70 6.63 4.89 3.59
N CYS A 71 6.61 4.99 2.27
CA CYS A 71 7.41 5.95 1.54
C CYS A 71 6.97 6.07 0.08
N PHE A 72 7.28 7.21 -0.53
CA PHE A 72 7.22 7.41 -1.97
C PHE A 72 8.52 8.08 -2.43
N ALA A 73 9.10 7.61 -3.53
CA ALA A 73 10.23 8.28 -4.16
C ALA A 73 10.20 8.13 -5.67
N LEU A 74 10.70 9.17 -6.36
CA LEU A 74 10.93 9.19 -7.80
C LEU A 74 12.43 9.11 -8.09
N ASP A 75 12.80 8.37 -9.14
CA ASP A 75 14.17 8.21 -9.63
C ASP A 75 15.17 7.75 -8.54
N LYS A 76 14.69 6.98 -7.56
CA LYS A 76 15.49 6.34 -6.51
C LYS A 76 15.33 4.83 -6.57
N LYS A 77 16.42 4.11 -6.30
CA LYS A 77 16.41 2.64 -6.21
C LYS A 77 15.63 2.13 -5.01
N GLU A 78 15.63 2.89 -3.92
CA GLU A 78 14.97 2.54 -2.67
C GLU A 78 14.38 3.79 -2.01
N CYS A 79 13.43 3.58 -1.09
CA CYS A 79 12.94 4.62 -0.20
C CYS A 79 12.96 4.13 1.25
N ASP A 80 13.47 4.98 2.14
CA ASP A 80 13.50 4.72 3.57
C ASP A 80 12.09 4.82 4.14
N GLY A 81 11.46 3.66 4.34
CA GLY A 81 10.10 3.57 4.83
C GLY A 81 10.01 3.95 6.31
N LYS A 82 9.30 5.04 6.65
CA LYS A 82 8.88 5.31 8.03
C LYS A 82 7.69 4.42 8.37
N GLN A 83 7.55 4.02 9.64
CA GLN A 83 6.35 3.27 10.04
C GLN A 83 5.14 4.19 10.03
N MET A 84 4.08 3.77 9.33
CA MET A 84 2.77 4.38 9.39
C MET A 84 1.76 3.44 10.06
N LYS A 85 0.75 4.02 10.74
CA LYS A 85 -0.40 3.24 11.21
C LYS A 85 -1.37 3.00 10.06
N CYS A 86 -1.75 1.76 9.86
CA CYS A 86 -2.82 1.38 8.97
C CYS A 86 -4.17 1.67 9.62
N ASN A 87 -5.18 1.99 8.82
CA ASN A 87 -6.54 2.05 9.33
C ASN A 87 -7.10 0.64 9.60
N ASN A 88 -8.30 0.57 10.18
CA ASN A 88 -8.92 -0.70 10.55
C ASN A 88 -9.29 -1.62 9.36
N LEU A 89 -9.35 -1.11 8.13
CA LEU A 89 -9.65 -1.89 6.91
C LEU A 89 -8.39 -2.40 6.23
N GLN A 90 -7.28 -1.65 6.31
CA GLN A 90 -6.01 -2.00 5.71
C GLN A 90 -5.29 -3.10 6.51
N LYS A 91 -5.30 -4.33 5.98
CA LYS A 91 -4.66 -5.50 6.60
C LYS A 91 -3.36 -5.91 5.91
N LYS A 92 -2.96 -5.22 4.84
CA LYS A 92 -1.77 -5.54 4.05
C LYS A 92 -0.81 -4.36 4.00
N CYS A 93 0.48 -4.66 3.89
CA CYS A 93 1.50 -3.72 3.46
C CYS A 93 1.75 -3.93 1.97
N PHE A 94 1.79 -2.86 1.19
CA PHE A 94 2.20 -2.94 -0.20
C PHE A 94 3.63 -2.44 -0.38
N ASN A 95 4.34 -3.01 -1.36
CA ASN A 95 5.57 -2.50 -1.92
C ASN A 95 5.45 -2.57 -3.44
N ILE A 96 5.42 -1.42 -4.09
CA ILE A 96 5.23 -1.30 -5.53
C ILE A 96 6.38 -0.50 -6.12
N THR A 97 6.95 -1.03 -7.19
CA THR A 97 7.86 -0.28 -8.06
C THR A 97 7.27 -0.16 -9.45
N GLY A 98 7.65 0.87 -10.18
CA GLY A 98 7.16 1.06 -11.52
C GLY A 98 7.72 2.29 -12.20
N THR A 99 7.07 2.68 -13.28
CA THR A 99 7.35 3.94 -13.97
C THR A 99 6.13 4.83 -14.01
N ILE A 100 6.34 6.14 -13.84
CA ILE A 100 5.34 7.18 -14.01
C ILE A 100 5.68 8.01 -15.24
N THR A 101 4.71 8.19 -16.14
CA THR A 101 4.81 9.04 -17.33
C THR A 101 3.70 10.07 -17.28
N GLN A 102 4.02 11.36 -17.42
CA GLN A 102 3.03 12.43 -17.44
C GLN A 102 3.04 13.14 -18.80
N GLY A 103 1.95 13.03 -19.55
CA GLY A 103 1.85 13.54 -20.91
C GLY A 103 2.96 12.98 -21.81
N ALA A 104 3.70 13.87 -22.46
CA ALA A 104 4.85 13.53 -23.31
C ALA A 104 6.20 13.57 -22.55
N ALA A 105 6.20 13.74 -21.23
CA ALA A 105 7.44 13.73 -20.45
C ALA A 105 8.10 12.35 -20.46
N LYS A 106 9.42 12.32 -20.21
CA LYS A 106 10.13 11.05 -20.01
C LYS A 106 9.57 10.30 -18.80
N ALA A 107 9.48 8.99 -18.93
CA ALA A 107 9.15 8.11 -17.82
C ALA A 107 10.17 8.25 -16.69
N LYS A 108 9.68 8.26 -15.45
CA LYS A 108 10.49 8.26 -14.23
C LYS A 108 10.22 7.01 -13.43
N ASP A 109 11.25 6.46 -12.80
CA ASP A 109 11.05 5.33 -11.91
C ASP A 109 10.36 5.82 -10.63
N PHE A 110 9.52 4.98 -10.05
CA PHE A 110 8.96 5.23 -8.73
C PHE A 110 9.01 3.98 -7.85
N ILE A 111 9.10 4.23 -6.55
CA ILE A 111 8.88 3.25 -5.49
C ILE A 111 7.84 3.80 -4.53
N ALA A 112 6.91 2.94 -4.10
CA ALA A 112 5.83 3.27 -3.20
C ALA A 112 5.62 2.13 -2.19
N ARG A 113 5.56 2.48 -0.90
CA ARG A 113 5.24 1.56 0.20
C ARG A 113 4.16 2.16 1.08
N GLY A 114 3.34 1.31 1.69
CA GLY A 114 2.32 1.77 2.62
C GLY A 114 1.30 0.70 2.99
N CYS A 115 0.15 1.16 3.49
CA CYS A 115 -0.95 0.30 3.91
C CYS A 115 -1.94 0.09 2.76
N ALA A 116 -2.48 -1.12 2.62
CA ALA A 116 -3.49 -1.47 1.65
C ALA A 116 -4.55 -2.42 2.22
N ILE A 117 -5.73 -2.40 1.61
CA ILE A 117 -6.65 -3.53 1.69
C ILE A 117 -6.18 -4.64 0.75
N GLU A 118 -6.60 -5.87 1.02
CA GLU A 118 -6.40 -6.98 0.10
C GLU A 118 -7.23 -6.75 -1.17
N ASN A 119 -6.58 -6.79 -2.34
CA ASN A 119 -7.22 -6.69 -3.63
C ASN A 119 -6.34 -7.37 -4.69
N ASP A 120 -6.91 -7.77 -5.82
CA ASP A 120 -6.13 -8.30 -6.96
C ASP A 120 -6.00 -7.29 -8.12
N ILE A 121 -6.31 -6.01 -7.92
CA ILE A 121 -6.31 -5.00 -9.00
C ILE A 121 -4.88 -4.64 -9.41
N PHE A 122 -4.00 -4.50 -8.43
CA PHE A 122 -2.59 -4.18 -8.68
C PHE A 122 -1.84 -5.46 -9.04
N LYS A 123 -1.43 -5.56 -10.30
CA LYS A 123 -0.57 -6.63 -10.80
C LYS A 123 0.56 -6.03 -11.59
N LYS A 124 1.65 -6.79 -11.68
CA LYS A 124 2.74 -6.50 -12.59
C LYS A 124 2.20 -6.29 -14.01
N ASP A 125 2.78 -5.32 -14.71
CA ASP A 125 2.44 -4.89 -16.07
C ASP A 125 1.01 -4.31 -16.23
N THR A 126 0.26 -4.08 -15.14
CA THR A 126 -1.00 -3.34 -15.21
C THR A 126 -0.71 -1.85 -15.42
N PRO A 127 -1.19 -1.23 -16.53
CA PRO A 127 -1.16 0.22 -16.66
C PRO A 127 -2.31 0.83 -15.84
N LEU A 128 -1.98 1.76 -14.95
CA LEU A 128 -2.96 2.60 -14.28
C LEU A 128 -2.91 3.97 -14.93
N VAL A 129 -4.01 4.39 -15.53
CA VAL A 129 -4.10 5.67 -16.22
C VAL A 129 -4.99 6.60 -15.43
N PHE A 130 -4.49 7.78 -15.13
CA PHE A 130 -5.23 8.85 -14.51
C PHE A 130 -4.95 10.16 -15.22
N LYS A 131 -5.94 10.68 -15.97
CA LYS A 131 -5.76 11.85 -16.86
C LYS A 131 -4.60 11.63 -17.84
N ASP A 132 -3.61 12.52 -17.81
CA ASP A 132 -2.38 12.49 -18.60
C ASP A 132 -1.27 11.68 -17.94
N THR A 133 -1.50 11.13 -16.74
CA THR A 133 -0.50 10.34 -16.01
C THR A 133 -0.75 8.85 -16.19
N THR A 134 0.28 8.12 -16.60
CA THR A 134 0.28 6.66 -16.68
C THR A 134 1.30 6.08 -15.70
N TYR A 135 0.86 5.16 -14.86
CA TYR A 135 1.71 4.35 -14.00
C TYR A 135 1.79 2.94 -14.59
N LYS A 136 3.00 2.47 -14.89
CA LYS A 136 3.24 1.06 -15.26
C LYS A 136 3.88 0.36 -14.08
N LEU A 137 3.19 -0.62 -13.52
CA LEU A 137 3.68 -1.37 -12.36
C LEU A 137 4.68 -2.43 -12.80
N VAL A 138 5.89 -2.43 -12.24
CA VAL A 138 6.98 -3.36 -12.58
C VAL A 138 7.07 -4.48 -11.57
N ASP A 139 6.97 -4.16 -10.28
CA ASP A 139 6.89 -5.13 -9.20
C ASP A 139 5.77 -4.72 -8.23
N VAL A 140 5.01 -5.70 -7.75
CA VAL A 140 3.87 -5.50 -6.87
C VAL A 140 3.86 -6.61 -5.82
N GLN A 141 4.08 -6.23 -4.57
CA GLN A 141 4.13 -7.14 -3.45
C GLN A 141 3.13 -6.71 -2.38
N PHE A 142 2.45 -7.70 -1.80
CA PHE A 142 1.55 -7.51 -0.67
C PHE A 142 1.91 -8.49 0.44
N GLU A 143 2.13 -7.97 1.64
CA GLU A 143 2.43 -8.74 2.84
C GLU A 143 1.41 -8.43 3.93
N ASN A 144 1.30 -9.29 4.94
CA ASN A 144 0.41 -9.01 6.07
C ASN A 144 0.97 -7.86 6.92
N ALA A 145 0.12 -6.87 7.21
CA ALA A 145 0.48 -5.80 8.13
C ALA A 145 0.63 -6.35 9.56
N GLN A 146 1.56 -5.79 10.32
CA GLN A 146 1.96 -6.33 11.62
C GLN A 146 1.49 -5.41 12.74
N ASN A 147 1.29 -5.95 13.95
CA ASN A 147 1.08 -5.11 15.13
C ASN A 147 2.34 -4.29 15.41
N GLY A 148 2.18 -2.98 15.66
CA GLY A 148 3.31 -2.08 15.95
C GLY A 148 4.18 -2.53 17.12
N ALA A 149 3.61 -3.24 18.10
CA ALA A 149 4.33 -3.77 19.25
C ALA A 149 5.25 -4.97 18.91
N SER A 150 4.95 -5.73 17.85
CA SER A 150 5.67 -6.97 17.50
C SER A 150 6.96 -6.71 16.70
N GLN A 151 7.11 -5.54 16.08
CA GLN A 151 8.26 -5.18 15.26
C GLN A 151 9.54 -4.88 16.08
N ILE A 152 9.42 -4.72 17.40
CA ILE A 152 10.58 -4.52 18.30
C ILE A 152 11.33 -5.85 18.53
N SER A 153 10.71 -7.00 18.25
CA SER A 153 11.26 -8.31 18.60
C SER A 153 12.18 -8.94 17.55
N SER A 154 12.17 -8.51 16.27
CA SER A 154 12.93 -9.23 15.22
C SER A 154 14.39 -8.79 15.07
N ARG A 155 14.80 -7.68 15.70
CA ARG A 155 16.21 -7.24 15.74
C ARG A 155 16.95 -7.55 17.04
N LEU A 156 16.24 -8.09 18.03
CA LEU A 156 16.87 -8.71 19.18
C LEU A 156 17.06 -10.19 18.84
N THR A 157 18.05 -10.48 18.01
CA THR A 157 18.77 -11.75 18.14
C THR A 157 19.30 -11.70 19.56
N PHE A 158 18.57 -12.31 20.48
CA PHE A 158 18.96 -12.44 21.86
C PHE A 158 20.33 -13.11 21.86
N ALA A 159 21.39 -12.31 22.00
CA ALA A 159 22.67 -12.76 22.50
C ALA A 159 22.51 -13.13 23.99
N ILE A 160 21.55 -14.02 24.29
CA ILE A 160 21.53 -14.77 25.54
C ILE A 160 22.47 -15.95 25.32
N LEU A 161 23.73 -15.63 25.14
CA LEU A 161 24.83 -16.49 25.51
C LEU A 161 25.75 -15.60 26.30
N LEU A 162 25.71 -15.76 27.63
CA LEU A 162 26.85 -15.84 28.55
C LEU A 162 26.48 -15.31 29.94
N PRO A 163 26.37 -16.23 30.91
CA PRO A 163 27.04 -16.01 32.20
C PRO A 163 28.32 -16.85 32.35
N SER A 164 28.67 -17.74 31.43
CA SER A 164 29.71 -18.75 31.65
C SER A 164 31.16 -18.33 31.43
N VAL A 165 31.47 -17.09 31.01
CA VAL A 165 32.88 -16.61 30.90
C VAL A 165 33.38 -15.85 32.13
N LEU A 166 32.51 -15.54 33.10
CA LEU A 166 32.93 -14.85 34.32
C LEU A 166 33.65 -15.76 35.33
N TRP A 167 33.63 -17.08 35.15
CA TRP A 167 34.42 -17.99 35.99
C TRP A 167 35.88 -18.18 35.53
N PHE A 168 36.20 -17.98 34.25
CA PHE A 168 37.59 -18.16 33.77
C PHE A 168 38.52 -16.98 34.10
N LEU A 169 38.00 -15.85 34.58
CA LEU A 169 38.81 -14.67 34.94
C LEU A 169 39.07 -14.51 36.44
N LEU A 170 38.48 -15.36 37.29
CA LEU A 170 38.66 -15.32 38.75
C LEU A 170 39.69 -16.34 39.28
N GLU A 171 40.16 -17.29 38.46
CA GLU A 171 41.16 -18.29 38.87
C GLU A 171 42.64 -17.87 38.67
N ARG A 172 42.90 -16.65 38.18
CA ARG A 172 44.27 -16.12 38.00
C ARG A 172 44.68 -15.04 38.99
N SER A 173 43.84 -14.74 39.98
CA SER A 173 44.15 -13.71 40.98
C SER A 173 43.57 -14.06 42.35
N LEU A 174 43.97 -15.21 42.91
CA LEU A 174 44.18 -15.44 44.35
C LEU A 174 44.66 -16.87 44.60
#